data_AF-A0A8J3H1F9-F1
#
_entry.id   AF-A0A8J3H1F9-F1
#
_cell.length_a   1.000
_cell.length_b   1.000
_cell.length_c   1.000
_cell.angle_alpha   90.00
_cell.angle_beta   90.00
_cell.angle_gamma   90.00
#
_symmetry.space_group_name_H-M   'P 1'
#
loop_
_entity.id
_entity.type
_entity.pdbx_description
1 polymer ?
#
loop_
_entity_poly.entity_id
_entity_poly.type
_entity_poly.pdbx_seq_one_letter_code
_entity_poly.pdbx_strand_id
1 'polypeptide(L)'
;MRPEQRVFLFLQGPHGPFFGALGRMLRAAGCHVWRVGFNAGDAAFWRDPVSYIPYRGSAGDWPATFAEIAAEKGITDIVLYGDTRPVHAAAIERARALGLRVHVFEEGYMRPYWVTYERGGSNGHSRLMEMTVTEMQEALALSDLEAPLPPAHWGDMRQHVFYGALYHWFVMFANRGYANFRAHRALPVTREFQLYLRRLLLMPLHALDRRIATWRIRSGGFPYHLALLQLEHDSSVQTHSPFSSMTEFLAEIIEGFAAAAPPHHHLVIKAHPLESGQVPLRRETARLAAANGIAGRVHYVRGGKLAELLNEARSAVTVNSTAGQQVLWRGIPLKVFGRAVYDKPEFVSEQPLREFFAAAARPDARAYKDYRRFLLETSQVPGGFYSSKGRRQLLRLVVDMILSPDDPYDALKSGTAAPRQQLRLVQ
;
A
#
# COMPACT_ATOMS: atom_id res chain seq x y z
N MET A 1 -14.41 27.24 -3.52
CA MET A 1 -15.75 26.96 -2.97
C MET A 1 -15.64 27.01 -1.45
N ARG A 2 -16.54 27.73 -0.76
CA ARG A 2 -16.48 27.79 0.72
C ARG A 2 -16.76 26.40 1.31
N PRO A 3 -16.20 26.03 2.47
CA PRO A 3 -16.43 24.72 3.10
C PRO A 3 -17.92 24.36 3.24
N GLU A 4 -18.74 25.35 3.58
CA GLU A 4 -20.21 25.24 3.74
C GLU A 4 -20.96 24.80 2.47
N GLN A 5 -20.32 24.87 1.30
CA GLN A 5 -20.92 24.51 0.01
C GLN A 5 -20.42 23.16 -0.53
N ARG A 6 -19.51 22.49 0.19
CA ARG A 6 -18.95 21.20 -0.26
C ARG A 6 -19.77 20.03 0.29
N VAL A 7 -20.04 19.08 -0.59
CA VAL A 7 -20.78 17.86 -0.28
C VAL A 7 -19.91 16.66 -0.61
N PHE A 8 -19.53 15.90 0.42
CA PHE A 8 -18.65 14.75 0.30
C PHE A 8 -19.44 13.45 0.26
N LEU A 9 -19.10 12.58 -0.70
CA LEU A 9 -19.59 11.21 -0.75
C LEU A 9 -18.47 10.22 -0.40
N PHE A 10 -18.62 9.55 0.74
CA PHE A 10 -17.71 8.49 1.17
C PHE A 10 -18.12 7.17 0.54
N LEU A 11 -17.17 6.49 -0.10
CA LEU A 11 -17.31 5.12 -0.56
C LEU A 11 -16.73 4.15 0.49
N GLN A 12 -16.40 2.94 0.06
CA GLN A 12 -15.82 1.94 0.96
C GLN A 12 -14.48 2.43 1.52
N GLY A 13 -14.32 2.30 2.83
CA GLY A 13 -13.17 2.81 3.57
C GLY A 13 -12.24 1.74 4.13
N PRO A 14 -11.17 2.14 4.85
CA PRO A 14 -10.38 1.21 5.64
C PRO A 14 -11.25 0.62 6.76
N HIS A 15 -10.91 -0.58 7.20
CA HIS A 15 -11.64 -1.23 8.29
C HIS A 15 -11.56 -0.40 9.59
N GLY A 16 -12.71 -0.12 10.19
CA GLY A 16 -12.81 0.57 11.46
C GLY A 16 -13.35 2.00 11.37
N PRO A 17 -13.20 2.78 12.46
CA PRO A 17 -13.97 4.01 12.65
C PRO A 17 -13.37 5.26 11.96
N PHE A 18 -12.30 5.11 11.17
CA PHE A 18 -11.58 6.27 10.62
C PHE A 18 -12.45 7.16 9.74
N PHE A 19 -13.12 6.60 8.73
CA PHE A 19 -14.00 7.40 7.84
C PHE A 19 -15.18 8.01 8.58
N GLY A 20 -15.76 7.31 9.56
CA GLY A 20 -16.80 7.89 10.42
C GLY A 20 -16.28 9.08 11.23
N ALA A 21 -15.04 9.01 11.72
CA ALA A 21 -14.41 10.13 12.42
C ALA A 21 -14.07 11.30 11.48
N LEU A 22 -13.56 11.02 10.27
CA LEU A 22 -13.29 12.02 9.23
C LEU A 22 -14.57 12.74 8.80
N GLY A 23 -15.65 12.00 8.54
CA GLY A 23 -16.95 12.58 8.19
C GLY A 23 -17.48 13.53 9.26
N ARG A 24 -17.31 13.22 10.55
CA ARG A 24 -17.67 14.14 11.65
C ARG A 24 -16.87 15.43 11.64
N MET A 25 -15.57 15.37 11.34
CA MET A 25 -14.74 16.58 11.29
C MET A 25 -15.08 17.45 10.09
N LEU A 26 -15.37 16.85 8.93
CA LEU A 26 -15.84 17.61 7.76
C LEU A 26 -17.19 18.30 8.03
N ARG A 27 -18.12 17.64 8.74
CA ARG A 27 -19.36 18.29 9.19
C ARG A 27 -19.14 19.42 10.18
N ALA A 28 -18.20 19.23 11.11
CA ALA A 28 -17.81 20.29 12.04
C ALA A 28 -17.20 21.51 11.32
N ALA A 29 -16.60 21.30 10.14
CA ALA A 29 -16.12 22.36 9.26
C ALA A 29 -17.22 22.94 8.33
N GLY A 30 -18.49 22.57 8.53
CA GLY A 30 -19.63 23.08 7.78
C GLY A 30 -19.99 22.29 6.52
N CYS A 31 -19.28 21.21 6.18
CA CYS A 31 -19.56 20.44 4.96
C CYS A 31 -20.70 19.43 5.16
N HIS A 32 -21.40 19.11 4.07
CA HIS A 32 -22.33 17.98 4.06
C HIS A 32 -21.58 16.68 3.73
N VAL A 33 -21.97 15.58 4.38
CA VAL A 33 -21.27 14.29 4.21
C VAL A 33 -22.27 13.16 4.14
N TRP A 34 -22.19 12.40 3.05
CA TRP A 34 -22.93 11.17 2.78
C TRP A 34 -21.97 9.97 2.74
N ARG A 35 -22.48 8.78 3.01
CA ARG A 35 -21.73 7.54 2.80
C ARG A 35 -22.56 6.51 2.06
N VAL A 36 -22.01 5.97 0.97
CA VAL A 36 -22.51 4.75 0.37
C VAL A 36 -21.78 3.57 1.01
N GLY A 37 -22.54 2.59 1.49
CA GLY A 37 -21.96 1.35 2.00
C GLY A 37 -22.39 0.15 1.19
N PHE A 38 -21.43 -0.75 0.99
CA PHE A 38 -21.58 -1.92 0.11
C PHE A 38 -21.71 -3.23 0.90
N ASN A 39 -21.59 -3.17 2.23
CA ASN A 39 -21.68 -4.30 3.13
C ASN A 39 -22.04 -3.84 4.56
N ALA A 40 -22.37 -4.81 5.42
CA ALA A 40 -22.72 -4.55 6.81
C ALA A 40 -21.58 -3.94 7.67
N GLY A 41 -20.32 -4.19 7.31
CA GLY A 41 -19.18 -3.56 7.97
C GLY A 41 -19.14 -2.05 7.75
N ASP A 42 -19.42 -1.59 6.52
CA ASP A 42 -19.53 -0.16 6.21
C ASP A 42 -20.63 0.51 7.03
N ALA A 43 -21.79 -0.15 7.18
CA ALA A 43 -22.89 0.34 8.00
C ALA A 43 -22.50 0.43 9.48
N ALA A 44 -21.87 -0.62 10.03
CA ALA A 44 -21.53 -0.70 11.45
C ALA A 44 -20.54 0.40 11.89
N PHE A 45 -19.62 0.80 11.02
CA PHE A 45 -18.65 1.86 11.31
C PHE A 45 -19.13 3.27 10.94
N TRP A 46 -20.39 3.40 10.50
CA TRP A 46 -21.02 4.68 10.21
C TRP A 46 -22.24 4.90 11.11
N ARG A 47 -22.10 5.75 12.13
CA ARG A 47 -23.11 5.89 13.20
C ARG A 47 -24.33 6.71 12.82
N ASP A 48 -24.24 7.51 11.75
CA ASP A 48 -25.31 8.41 11.33
C ASP A 48 -26.17 7.74 10.25
N PRO A 49 -27.38 7.26 10.59
CA PRO A 49 -28.23 6.55 9.63
C PRO A 49 -28.84 7.48 8.58
N VAL A 50 -28.99 8.78 8.87
CA VAL A 50 -29.63 9.73 7.95
C VAL A 50 -28.77 9.97 6.73
N SER A 51 -27.45 10.00 6.93
CA SER A 51 -26.49 10.24 5.87
C SER A 51 -25.95 8.97 5.21
N TYR A 52 -26.51 7.81 5.53
CA TYR A 52 -26.03 6.51 5.06
C TYR A 52 -26.93 5.96 3.97
N ILE A 53 -26.33 5.60 2.84
CA ILE A 53 -27.01 5.09 1.65
C ILE A 53 -26.58 3.63 1.46
N PRO A 54 -27.42 2.64 1.81
CA PRO A 54 -27.11 1.24 1.59
C PRO A 54 -27.21 0.92 0.10
N TYR A 55 -26.08 0.59 -0.55
CA TYR A 55 -26.12 0.11 -1.93
C TYR A 55 -26.32 -1.39 -1.97
N ARG A 56 -27.43 -1.83 -2.58
CA ARG A 56 -27.83 -3.24 -2.67
C ARG A 56 -27.91 -3.75 -4.12
N GLY A 57 -27.68 -2.89 -5.10
CA GLY A 57 -27.69 -3.23 -6.53
C GLY A 57 -26.50 -4.09 -6.97
N SER A 58 -26.45 -4.41 -8.25
CA SER A 58 -25.34 -5.16 -8.84
C SER A 58 -24.15 -4.24 -9.14
N ALA A 59 -22.94 -4.79 -9.26
CA ALA A 59 -21.79 -3.97 -9.67
C ALA A 59 -21.96 -3.32 -11.05
N GLY A 60 -22.80 -3.88 -11.92
CA GLY A 60 -23.09 -3.33 -13.25
C GLY A 60 -23.99 -2.10 -13.22
N ASP A 61 -24.92 -2.02 -12.27
CA ASP A 61 -25.85 -0.88 -12.13
C ASP A 61 -25.20 0.29 -11.37
N TRP A 62 -24.10 0.02 -10.66
CA TRP A 62 -23.43 0.97 -9.78
C TRP A 62 -23.04 2.29 -10.47
N PRO A 63 -22.48 2.34 -11.69
CA PRO A 63 -22.12 3.60 -12.33
C PRO A 63 -23.32 4.54 -12.53
N ALA A 64 -24.50 3.99 -12.88
CA ALA A 64 -25.72 4.76 -13.07
C ALA A 64 -26.26 5.27 -11.72
N THR A 65 -26.35 4.38 -10.72
CA THR A 65 -26.79 4.77 -9.36
C THR A 65 -25.87 5.81 -8.74
N PHE A 66 -24.54 5.70 -8.96
CA PHE A 66 -23.59 6.70 -8.49
C PHE A 66 -23.87 8.09 -9.08
N ALA A 67 -24.14 8.16 -10.38
CA ALA A 67 -24.44 9.43 -11.06
C ALA A 67 -25.75 10.05 -10.55
N GLU A 68 -26.78 9.23 -10.30
CA GLU A 68 -28.04 9.66 -9.69
C GLU A 68 -27.81 10.23 -8.29
N ILE A 69 -27.07 9.52 -7.43
CA ILE A 69 -26.72 9.99 -6.08
C ILE A 69 -25.93 11.30 -6.16
N ALA A 70 -24.97 11.38 -7.09
CA ALA A 70 -24.14 12.56 -7.27
C ALA A 70 -24.97 13.79 -7.62
N ALA A 71 -25.94 13.63 -8.54
CA ALA A 71 -26.86 14.69 -8.95
C ALA A 71 -27.85 15.06 -7.84
N GLU A 72 -28.52 14.07 -7.23
CA GLU A 72 -29.56 14.28 -6.22
C GLU A 72 -29.01 14.98 -4.97
N LYS A 73 -27.80 14.60 -4.53
CA LYS A 73 -27.19 15.14 -3.32
C LYS A 73 -26.27 16.34 -3.58
N GLY A 74 -26.06 16.72 -4.85
CA GLY A 74 -25.15 17.79 -5.22
C GLY A 74 -23.71 17.52 -4.79
N ILE A 75 -23.23 16.28 -4.99
CA ILE A 75 -21.91 15.86 -4.56
C ILE A 75 -20.84 16.68 -5.29
N THR A 76 -19.86 17.19 -4.56
CA THR A 76 -18.71 17.94 -5.11
C THR A 76 -17.41 17.15 -5.02
N ASP A 77 -17.32 16.23 -4.07
CA ASP A 77 -16.10 15.52 -3.72
C ASP A 77 -16.42 14.06 -3.34
N ILE A 78 -15.61 13.11 -3.82
CA ILE A 78 -15.70 11.70 -3.41
C ILE A 78 -14.48 11.30 -2.58
N VAL A 79 -14.69 10.48 -1.56
CA VAL A 79 -13.64 9.99 -0.64
C VAL A 79 -13.64 8.47 -0.62
N LEU A 80 -12.50 7.86 -0.90
CA LEU A 80 -12.38 6.39 -1.02
C LEU A 80 -11.05 5.87 -0.49
N TYR A 81 -11.00 4.55 -0.25
CA TYR A 81 -9.80 3.84 0.16
C TYR A 81 -9.42 2.77 -0.86
N GLY A 82 -8.31 3.01 -1.56
CA GLY A 82 -7.83 2.27 -2.73
C GLY A 82 -8.68 2.47 -3.97
N ASP A 83 -8.05 2.84 -5.08
CA ASP A 83 -8.71 3.28 -6.32
C ASP A 83 -8.97 2.18 -7.34
N THR A 84 -8.38 1.00 -7.18
CA THR A 84 -8.47 -0.13 -8.13
C THR A 84 -9.66 -1.07 -7.91
N ARG A 85 -10.39 -0.91 -6.80
CA ARG A 85 -11.58 -1.73 -6.52
C ARG A 85 -12.65 -1.49 -7.59
N PRO A 86 -13.33 -2.50 -8.17
CA PRO A 86 -14.29 -2.29 -9.25
C PRO A 86 -15.34 -1.20 -8.96
N VAL A 87 -15.88 -1.15 -7.74
CA VAL A 87 -16.85 -0.11 -7.34
C VAL A 87 -16.20 1.29 -7.22
N HIS A 88 -14.93 1.37 -6.84
CA HIS A 88 -14.21 2.63 -6.77
C HIS A 88 -13.77 3.09 -8.15
N ALA A 89 -13.19 2.21 -8.97
CA ALA A 89 -12.77 2.52 -10.34
C ALA A 89 -13.94 3.08 -11.17
N ALA A 90 -15.09 2.41 -11.13
CA ALA A 90 -16.32 2.88 -11.79
C ALA A 90 -16.79 4.25 -11.27
N ALA A 91 -16.74 4.47 -9.95
CA ALA A 91 -17.12 5.76 -9.37
C ALA A 91 -16.13 6.88 -9.73
N ILE A 92 -14.83 6.59 -9.79
CA ILE A 92 -13.78 7.53 -10.18
C ILE A 92 -13.97 7.96 -11.65
N GLU A 93 -14.23 7.01 -12.55
CA GLU A 93 -14.48 7.31 -13.96
C GLU A 93 -15.67 8.28 -14.12
N ARG A 94 -16.79 7.98 -13.45
CA ARG A 94 -17.97 8.85 -13.45
C ARG A 94 -17.72 10.19 -12.77
N ALA A 95 -17.01 10.19 -11.64
CA ALA A 95 -16.63 11.41 -10.93
C ALA A 95 -15.80 12.36 -11.81
N ARG A 96 -14.83 11.82 -12.57
CA ARG A 96 -14.04 12.60 -13.53
C ARG A 96 -14.91 13.21 -14.63
N ALA A 97 -15.82 12.43 -15.21
CA ALA A 97 -16.76 12.92 -16.22
C ALA A 97 -17.69 14.03 -15.70
N LEU A 98 -18.02 14.00 -14.40
CA LEU A 98 -18.86 14.98 -13.71
C LEU A 98 -18.05 16.15 -13.12
N GLY A 99 -16.73 16.18 -13.26
CA GLY A 99 -15.87 17.22 -12.69
C GLY A 99 -15.78 17.20 -11.15
N LEU A 100 -16.09 16.07 -10.51
CA LEU A 100 -15.99 15.90 -9.06
C LEU A 100 -14.54 15.70 -8.63
N ARG A 101 -14.17 16.23 -7.46
CA ARG A 101 -12.83 15.96 -6.91
C ARG A 101 -12.78 14.57 -6.30
N VAL A 102 -11.67 13.87 -6.53
CA VAL A 102 -11.44 12.51 -6.04
C VAL A 102 -10.37 12.54 -4.96
N HIS A 103 -10.71 12.09 -3.76
CA HIS A 103 -9.80 11.95 -2.62
C HIS A 103 -9.52 10.48 -2.35
N VAL A 104 -8.25 10.07 -2.50
CA VAL A 104 -7.84 8.66 -2.37
C VAL A 104 -6.96 8.50 -1.13
N PHE A 105 -7.35 7.54 -0.29
CA PHE A 105 -6.57 7.09 0.84
C PHE A 105 -5.98 5.71 0.58
N GLU A 106 -4.75 5.49 1.03
CA GLU A 106 -4.08 4.19 0.98
C GLU A 106 -3.20 3.98 2.22
N GLU A 107 -2.77 2.73 2.45
CA GLU A 107 -1.65 2.52 3.38
C GLU A 107 -0.42 3.29 2.88
N GLY A 108 0.36 3.88 3.79
CA GLY A 108 1.52 4.69 3.41
C GLY A 108 2.52 3.95 2.53
N TYR A 109 3.02 4.65 1.52
CA TYR A 109 4.16 4.21 0.69
C TYR A 109 5.40 4.00 1.55
N MET A 110 5.55 4.84 2.58
CA MET A 110 6.56 4.66 3.60
C MET A 110 5.93 4.02 4.84
N ARG A 111 6.40 2.84 5.19
CA ARG A 111 5.92 2.12 6.37
C ARG A 111 6.89 2.27 7.55
N PRO A 112 6.42 2.20 8.80
CA PRO A 112 5.02 1.95 9.23
C PRO A 112 4.20 3.20 9.63
N TYR A 113 4.73 4.42 9.49
CA TYR A 113 4.20 5.60 10.21
C TYR A 113 3.24 6.49 9.42
N TRP A 114 3.02 6.17 8.14
CA TRP A 114 2.39 7.09 7.20
C TRP A 114 1.13 6.49 6.59
N VAL A 115 0.21 7.37 6.26
CA VAL A 115 -0.93 7.11 5.38
C VAL A 115 -0.72 7.92 4.12
N THR A 116 -1.01 7.32 2.98
CA THR A 116 -1.02 8.03 1.71
C THR A 116 -2.36 8.73 1.54
N TYR A 117 -2.33 10.03 1.28
CA TYR A 117 -3.47 10.80 0.82
C TYR A 117 -3.09 11.55 -0.47
N GLU A 118 -3.86 11.31 -1.53
CA GLU A 118 -3.65 11.89 -2.86
C GLU A 118 -4.97 12.26 -3.51
N ARG A 119 -4.93 13.14 -4.52
CA ARG A 119 -6.09 13.42 -5.36
C ARG A 119 -5.97 12.73 -6.72
N GLY A 120 -7.11 12.36 -7.28
CA GLY A 120 -7.22 11.82 -8.64
C GLY A 120 -6.85 10.34 -8.77
N GLY A 121 -5.88 9.83 -8.01
CA GLY A 121 -5.44 8.42 -8.04
C GLY A 121 -4.31 8.12 -7.06
N SER A 122 -4.06 6.84 -6.81
CA SER A 122 -2.95 6.36 -5.97
C SER A 122 -2.20 5.21 -6.64
N ASN A 123 -1.05 4.83 -6.09
CA ASN A 123 -0.16 3.79 -6.63
C ASN A 123 0.11 4.01 -8.14
N GLY A 124 -0.31 3.09 -9.01
CA GLY A 124 -0.12 3.20 -10.45
C GLY A 124 -0.90 4.33 -11.14
N HIS A 125 -1.90 4.92 -10.47
CA HIS A 125 -2.62 6.12 -10.94
C HIS A 125 -2.21 7.40 -10.21
N SER A 126 -1.16 7.35 -9.38
CA SER A 126 -0.61 8.54 -8.71
C SER A 126 0.08 9.45 -9.72
N ARG A 127 -0.03 10.78 -9.52
CA ARG A 127 0.77 11.78 -10.24
C ARG A 127 2.29 11.56 -10.08
N LEU A 128 2.72 10.89 -8.99
CA LEU A 128 4.12 10.54 -8.76
C LEU A 128 4.70 9.63 -9.84
N MET A 129 3.85 8.88 -10.57
CA MET A 129 4.32 8.04 -11.68
C MET A 129 4.95 8.88 -12.78
N GLU A 130 4.46 10.10 -13.00
CA GLU A 130 4.86 10.99 -14.10
C GLU A 130 5.87 12.05 -13.65
N MET A 131 5.90 12.39 -12.36
CA MET A 131 6.85 13.38 -11.82
C MET A 131 8.29 12.88 -11.82
N THR A 132 9.21 13.70 -12.32
CA THR A 132 10.65 13.46 -12.27
C THR A 132 11.25 13.83 -10.91
N VAL A 133 12.43 13.31 -10.58
CA VAL A 133 13.13 13.70 -9.34
C VAL A 133 13.51 15.19 -9.39
N THR A 134 13.88 15.71 -10.56
CA THR A 134 14.18 17.13 -10.76
C THR A 134 13.00 18.02 -10.37
N GLU A 135 11.78 17.73 -10.84
CA GLU A 135 10.58 18.51 -10.45
C GLU A 135 10.29 18.43 -8.95
N MET A 136 10.59 17.29 -8.32
CA MET A 136 10.45 17.14 -6.86
C MET A 136 11.49 17.98 -6.12
N GLN A 137 12.73 18.05 -6.61
CA GLN A 137 13.79 18.88 -6.05
C GLN A 137 13.48 20.37 -6.20
N GLU A 138 12.98 20.80 -7.35
CA GLU A 138 12.52 22.18 -7.59
C GLU A 138 11.39 22.56 -6.63
N ALA A 139 10.40 21.69 -6.44
CA ALA A 139 9.32 21.91 -5.49
C ALA A 139 9.82 21.97 -4.03
N LEU A 140 10.82 21.17 -3.67
CA LEU A 140 11.44 21.19 -2.34
C LEU A 140 12.29 22.42 -2.08
N ALA A 141 12.92 23.00 -3.11
CA ALA A 141 13.71 24.22 -2.98
C ALA A 141 12.86 25.43 -2.53
N LEU A 142 11.54 25.38 -2.77
CA LEU A 142 10.57 26.37 -2.33
C LEU A 142 10.10 26.15 -0.88
N SER A 143 10.56 25.08 -0.22
CA SER A 143 10.13 24.69 1.13
C SER A 143 11.31 24.62 2.12
N ASP A 144 11.30 25.54 3.08
CA ASP A 144 12.27 25.60 4.19
C ASP A 144 12.01 24.53 5.29
N LEU A 145 11.07 23.61 5.09
CA LEU A 145 10.66 22.66 6.12
C LEU A 145 11.65 21.50 6.24
N GLU A 146 12.29 21.36 7.41
CA GLU A 146 13.04 20.16 7.77
C GLU A 146 12.12 18.93 7.76
N ALA A 147 12.54 17.89 7.04
CA ALA A 147 11.76 16.67 6.89
C ALA A 147 11.42 16.06 8.26
N PRO A 148 10.15 15.75 8.54
CA PRO A 148 9.76 15.23 9.85
C PRO A 148 10.41 13.87 10.12
N LEU A 149 11.01 13.74 11.31
CA LEU A 149 11.48 12.46 11.83
C LEU A 149 10.28 11.54 12.12
N PRO A 150 10.37 10.24 11.81
CA PRO A 150 9.29 9.32 12.13
C PRO A 150 9.03 9.30 13.63
N PRO A 151 7.77 9.31 14.10
CA PRO A 151 7.48 9.26 15.52
C PRO A 151 8.02 7.96 16.14
N ALA A 152 8.59 8.08 17.34
CA ALA A 152 9.00 6.95 18.12
C ALA A 152 7.75 6.20 18.62
N HIS A 153 7.72 4.89 18.37
CA HIS A 153 6.76 3.88 18.85
C HIS A 153 5.38 3.83 18.18
N TRP A 154 5.09 2.66 17.60
CA TRP A 154 3.74 2.28 17.17
C TRP A 154 3.04 1.41 18.22
N GLY A 155 1.76 1.76 18.43
CA GLY A 155 0.82 1.08 19.31
C GLY A 155 -0.11 0.14 18.56
N ASP A 156 0.10 -1.14 18.87
CA ASP A 156 -0.87 -2.23 19.01
C ASP A 156 -1.51 -2.85 17.74
N MET A 157 -0.80 -3.82 17.16
CA MET A 157 -1.31 -4.83 16.21
C MET A 157 -2.67 -5.41 16.65
N ARG A 158 -2.94 -5.43 17.96
CA ARG A 158 -4.21 -5.85 18.57
C ARG A 158 -5.42 -5.07 18.04
N GLN A 159 -5.32 -3.75 17.86
CA GLN A 159 -6.46 -2.95 17.37
C GLN A 159 -6.71 -3.19 15.88
N HIS A 160 -5.66 -3.36 15.07
CA HIS A 160 -5.80 -3.77 13.67
C HIS A 160 -6.52 -5.12 13.58
N VAL A 161 -6.07 -6.11 14.37
CA VAL A 161 -6.69 -7.45 14.41
C VAL A 161 -8.13 -7.36 14.92
N PHE A 162 -8.41 -6.56 15.95
CA PHE A 162 -9.76 -6.40 16.51
C PHE A 162 -10.73 -5.76 15.51
N TYR A 163 -10.39 -4.61 14.92
CA TYR A 163 -11.27 -3.95 13.94
C TYR A 163 -11.41 -4.74 12.65
N GLY A 164 -10.33 -5.41 12.21
CA GLY A 164 -10.39 -6.36 11.10
C GLY A 164 -11.36 -7.50 11.41
N ALA A 165 -11.21 -8.17 12.55
CA ALA A 165 -12.08 -9.27 12.97
C ALA A 165 -13.54 -8.83 13.13
N LEU A 166 -13.79 -7.67 13.75
CA LEU A 166 -15.12 -7.13 13.94
C LEU A 166 -15.79 -6.73 12.61
N TYR A 167 -15.04 -6.11 11.69
CA TYR A 167 -15.53 -5.81 10.35
C TYR A 167 -15.95 -7.09 9.62
N HIS A 168 -15.09 -8.11 9.63
CA HIS A 168 -15.39 -9.39 8.98
C HIS A 168 -16.52 -10.14 9.69
N TRP A 169 -16.66 -10.02 11.01
CA TRP A 169 -17.81 -10.56 11.75
C TRP A 169 -19.13 -9.97 11.21
N PHE A 170 -19.21 -8.64 11.01
CA PHE A 170 -20.42 -8.03 10.45
C PHE A 170 -20.69 -8.50 9.02
N VAL A 171 -19.65 -8.62 8.20
CA VAL A 171 -19.79 -9.15 6.82
C VAL A 171 -20.22 -10.62 6.82
N MET A 172 -19.78 -11.44 7.79
CA MET A 172 -20.15 -12.86 7.84
C MET A 172 -21.55 -13.09 8.41
N PHE A 173 -21.92 -12.38 9.48
CA PHE A 173 -23.12 -12.69 10.27
C PHE A 173 -24.27 -11.69 10.07
N ALA A 174 -24.00 -10.47 9.61
CA ALA A 174 -25.00 -9.40 9.49
C ALA A 174 -25.23 -8.91 8.04
N ASN A 175 -24.62 -9.55 7.04
CA ASN A 175 -24.66 -9.07 5.65
C ASN A 175 -25.87 -9.52 4.83
N ARG A 176 -26.91 -10.10 5.47
CA ARG A 176 -28.14 -10.55 4.81
C ARG A 176 -28.85 -9.46 3.99
N GLY A 177 -28.69 -8.19 4.39
CA GLY A 177 -29.23 -7.04 3.66
C GLY A 177 -28.47 -6.63 2.39
N TYR A 178 -27.31 -7.24 2.11
CA TYR A 178 -26.46 -6.92 0.95
C TYR A 178 -26.25 -8.18 0.09
N ALA A 179 -27.34 -8.68 -0.49
CA ALA A 179 -27.35 -9.95 -1.23
C ALA A 179 -26.41 -9.98 -2.45
N ASN A 180 -26.14 -8.82 -3.06
CA ASN A 180 -25.27 -8.68 -4.23
C ASN A 180 -23.80 -8.39 -3.87
N PHE A 181 -23.44 -8.33 -2.57
CA PHE A 181 -22.07 -8.09 -2.15
C PHE A 181 -21.17 -9.26 -2.56
N ARG A 182 -20.25 -9.01 -3.49
CA ARG A 182 -19.15 -9.91 -3.80
C ARG A 182 -17.91 -9.44 -3.07
N ALA A 183 -17.41 -10.25 -2.15
CA ALA A 183 -16.12 -9.98 -1.51
C ALA A 183 -15.03 -9.92 -2.58
N HIS A 184 -14.13 -8.95 -2.48
CA HIS A 184 -13.01 -8.79 -3.43
C HIS A 184 -11.97 -9.92 -3.32
N ARG A 185 -12.11 -10.82 -2.35
CA ARG A 185 -11.25 -11.99 -2.18
C ARG A 185 -11.83 -13.17 -2.95
N ALA A 186 -11.00 -13.79 -3.80
CA ALA A 186 -11.37 -14.95 -4.61
C ALA A 186 -11.68 -16.23 -3.80
N LEU A 187 -11.43 -16.24 -2.49
CA LEU A 187 -11.62 -17.42 -1.65
C LEU A 187 -12.95 -17.40 -0.87
N PRO A 188 -13.67 -18.53 -0.81
CA PRO A 188 -14.76 -18.72 0.14
C PRO A 188 -14.27 -18.58 1.58
N VAL A 189 -15.06 -17.91 2.43
CA VAL A 189 -14.76 -17.61 3.84
C VAL A 189 -14.38 -18.86 4.65
N THR A 190 -14.98 -20.01 4.35
CA THR A 190 -14.69 -21.30 5.01
C THR A 190 -13.29 -21.82 4.71
N ARG A 191 -12.83 -21.65 3.46
CA ARG A 191 -11.47 -22.03 3.03
C ARG A 191 -10.44 -21.08 3.62
N GLU A 192 -10.75 -19.79 3.69
CA GLU A 192 -9.95 -18.79 4.37
C GLU A 192 -9.80 -19.11 5.87
N PHE A 193 -10.90 -19.47 6.55
CA PHE A 193 -10.88 -19.91 7.95
C PHE A 193 -10.01 -21.16 8.16
N GLN A 194 -10.12 -22.18 7.31
CA GLN A 194 -9.28 -23.38 7.37
C GLN A 194 -7.79 -23.05 7.17
N LEU A 195 -7.46 -22.15 6.24
CA LEU A 195 -6.08 -21.68 6.02
C LEU A 195 -5.55 -20.91 7.24
N TYR A 196 -6.35 -20.04 7.85
CA TYR A 196 -6.00 -19.34 9.08
C TYR A 196 -5.82 -20.30 10.26
N LEU A 197 -6.72 -21.27 10.44
CA LEU A 197 -6.64 -22.27 11.50
C LEU A 197 -5.39 -23.14 11.34
N ARG A 198 -5.13 -23.65 10.13
CA ARG A 198 -3.91 -24.40 9.81
C ARG A 198 -2.66 -23.55 10.07
N ARG A 199 -2.69 -22.27 9.74
CA ARG A 199 -1.57 -21.35 9.98
C ARG A 199 -1.34 -21.10 11.47
N LEU A 200 -2.40 -20.98 12.26
CA LEU A 200 -2.33 -20.83 13.72
C LEU A 200 -1.70 -22.09 14.36
N LEU A 201 -2.18 -23.27 13.96
CA LEU A 201 -1.65 -24.56 14.44
C LEU A 201 -0.18 -24.75 14.06
N LEU A 202 0.22 -24.36 12.84
CA LEU A 202 1.60 -24.49 12.35
C LEU A 202 2.49 -23.28 12.72
N MET A 203 1.97 -22.28 13.43
CA MET A 203 2.71 -21.06 13.79
C MET A 203 4.05 -21.32 14.49
N PRO A 204 4.16 -22.23 15.49
CA PRO A 204 5.44 -22.51 16.14
C PRO A 204 6.44 -23.17 15.17
N LEU A 205 5.98 -24.12 14.34
CA LEU A 205 6.82 -24.77 13.33
C LEU A 205 7.32 -23.76 12.29
N HIS A 206 6.44 -22.88 11.79
CA HIS A 206 6.81 -21.81 10.87
C HIS A 206 7.77 -20.81 11.50
N ALA A 207 7.61 -20.50 12.79
CA ALA A 207 8.51 -19.61 13.51
C ALA A 207 9.90 -20.22 13.66
N LEU A 208 9.99 -21.53 13.93
CA LEU A 208 11.25 -22.27 14.03
C LEU A 208 11.94 -22.37 12.66
N ASP A 209 11.22 -22.82 11.62
CA ASP A 209 11.74 -22.91 10.24
C ASP A 209 12.29 -21.56 9.77
N ARG A 210 11.54 -20.47 10.03
CA ARG A 210 12.00 -19.11 9.76
C ARG A 210 13.26 -18.75 10.53
N ARG A 211 13.33 -19.05 11.84
CA ARG A 211 14.53 -18.75 12.65
C ARG A 211 15.75 -19.48 12.11
N ILE A 212 15.60 -20.76 11.76
CA ILE A 212 16.68 -21.57 11.19
C ILE A 212 17.10 -21.03 9.82
N ALA A 213 16.15 -20.74 8.93
CA ALA A 213 16.44 -20.21 7.59
C ALA A 213 17.15 -18.85 7.66
N THR A 214 16.65 -17.92 8.48
CA THR A 214 17.30 -16.61 8.69
C THR A 214 18.68 -16.76 9.32
N TRP A 215 18.84 -17.65 10.31
CA TRP A 215 20.13 -17.91 10.93
C TRP A 215 21.14 -18.50 9.95
N ARG A 216 20.73 -19.44 9.10
CA ARG A 216 21.59 -20.03 8.04
C ARG A 216 22.08 -18.99 7.04
N ILE A 217 21.21 -18.06 6.64
CA ILE A 217 21.58 -16.98 5.72
C ILE A 217 22.58 -16.04 6.38
N ARG A 218 22.30 -15.60 7.61
CA ARG A 218 23.15 -14.64 8.34
C ARG A 218 24.48 -15.23 8.79
N SER A 219 24.51 -16.51 9.14
CA SER A 219 25.72 -17.20 9.59
C SER A 219 26.50 -17.86 8.45
N GLY A 220 25.96 -17.80 7.22
CA GLY A 220 26.54 -18.49 6.06
C GLY A 220 27.76 -17.80 5.46
N GLY A 221 28.04 -16.54 5.81
CA GLY A 221 29.21 -15.80 5.33
C GLY A 221 29.23 -15.47 3.83
N PHE A 222 28.19 -15.83 3.09
CA PHE A 222 28.07 -15.59 1.66
C PHE A 222 27.36 -14.27 1.34
N PRO A 223 27.77 -13.53 0.29
CA PRO A 223 26.97 -12.42 -0.22
C PRO A 223 25.65 -12.93 -0.80
N TYR A 224 24.56 -12.18 -0.63
CA TYR A 224 23.27 -12.57 -1.19
C TYR A 224 22.46 -11.43 -1.80
N HIS A 225 21.60 -11.80 -2.73
CA HIS A 225 20.62 -10.95 -3.38
C HIS A 225 19.22 -11.30 -2.88
N LEU A 226 18.31 -10.33 -2.81
CA LEU A 226 16.96 -10.54 -2.28
C LEU A 226 15.91 -10.44 -3.39
N ALA A 227 15.03 -11.43 -3.49
CA ALA A 227 13.77 -11.29 -4.24
C ALA A 227 12.62 -11.07 -3.27
N LEU A 228 11.97 -9.91 -3.36
CA LEU A 228 10.85 -9.53 -2.49
C LEU A 228 9.53 -9.90 -3.18
N LEU A 229 8.91 -10.99 -2.71
CA LEU A 229 7.63 -11.46 -3.25
C LEU A 229 6.46 -10.65 -2.67
N GLN A 230 5.42 -10.52 -3.48
CA GLN A 230 4.15 -9.88 -3.13
C GLN A 230 3.02 -10.91 -3.09
N LEU A 231 1.85 -10.49 -2.57
CA LEU A 231 0.65 -11.33 -2.62
C LEU A 231 0.16 -11.39 -4.06
N GLU A 232 -0.10 -12.60 -4.56
CA GLU A 232 -0.60 -12.85 -5.91
C GLU A 232 -1.99 -12.24 -6.19
N HIS A 233 -2.74 -11.95 -5.12
CA HIS A 233 -4.07 -11.31 -5.17
C HIS A 233 -4.03 -9.81 -4.85
N ASP A 234 -2.84 -9.21 -4.75
CA ASP A 234 -2.75 -7.75 -4.68
C ASP A 234 -3.12 -7.21 -6.07
N SER A 235 -4.12 -6.34 -6.14
CA SER A 235 -4.55 -5.74 -7.43
C SER A 235 -3.39 -5.02 -8.12
N SER A 236 -2.35 -4.63 -7.38
CA SER A 236 -1.12 -4.07 -7.94
C SER A 236 -0.31 -5.05 -8.79
N VAL A 237 -0.33 -6.37 -8.52
CA VAL A 237 0.39 -7.35 -9.35
C VAL A 237 -0.36 -7.62 -10.64
N GLN A 238 -1.69 -7.71 -10.62
CA GLN A 238 -2.46 -8.02 -11.83
C GLN A 238 -2.63 -6.82 -12.78
N THR A 239 -2.63 -5.59 -12.26
CA THR A 239 -2.88 -4.38 -13.06
C THR A 239 -1.60 -3.62 -13.42
N HIS A 240 -0.50 -3.83 -12.70
CA HIS A 240 0.73 -3.03 -12.85
C HIS A 240 2.02 -3.86 -12.94
N SER A 241 1.94 -5.13 -13.34
CA SER A 241 3.09 -6.02 -13.57
C SER A 241 3.08 -6.56 -15.00
N PRO A 242 4.25 -6.83 -15.62
CA PRO A 242 4.33 -7.59 -16.86
C PRO A 242 4.05 -9.09 -16.67
N PHE A 243 4.11 -9.58 -15.43
CA PHE A 243 3.94 -11.00 -15.12
C PHE A 243 2.49 -11.38 -14.87
N SER A 244 2.08 -12.51 -15.43
CA SER A 244 0.76 -13.14 -15.22
C SER A 244 0.65 -13.84 -13.86
N SER A 245 1.78 -14.26 -13.27
CA SER A 245 1.84 -14.95 -11.99
C SER A 245 3.15 -14.71 -11.23
N MET A 246 3.15 -14.98 -9.92
CA MET A 246 4.37 -14.92 -9.11
C MET A 246 5.38 -16.02 -9.47
N THR A 247 4.91 -17.13 -10.04
CA THR A 247 5.76 -18.22 -10.54
C THR A 247 6.58 -17.79 -11.75
N GLU A 248 5.98 -17.03 -12.66
CA GLU A 248 6.66 -16.46 -13.82
C GLU A 248 7.78 -15.49 -13.40
N PHE A 249 7.47 -14.61 -12.44
CA PHE A 249 8.48 -13.74 -11.82
C PHE A 249 9.63 -14.54 -11.19
N LEU A 250 9.33 -15.62 -10.46
CA LEU A 250 10.36 -16.48 -9.88
C LEU A 250 11.24 -17.14 -10.94
N ALA A 251 10.65 -17.58 -12.06
CA ALA A 251 11.39 -18.21 -13.15
C ALA A 251 12.41 -17.23 -13.76
N GLU A 252 11.95 -16.03 -14.14
CA GLU A 252 12.79 -14.96 -14.70
C GLU A 252 13.96 -14.61 -13.75
N ILE A 253 13.67 -14.43 -12.45
CA ILE A 253 14.68 -14.08 -11.45
C ILE A 253 15.71 -15.19 -11.25
N ILE A 254 15.25 -16.44 -11.14
CA ILE A 254 16.14 -17.59 -10.90
C ILE A 254 17.01 -17.85 -12.12
N GLU A 255 16.47 -17.75 -13.34
CA GLU A 255 17.21 -17.90 -14.58
C GLU A 255 18.26 -16.79 -14.74
N GLY A 256 17.85 -15.52 -14.56
CA GLY A 256 18.76 -14.37 -14.64
C GLY A 256 19.89 -14.43 -13.62
N PHE A 257 19.59 -14.91 -12.40
CA PHE A 257 20.59 -15.13 -11.36
C PHE A 257 21.54 -16.27 -11.72
N ALA A 258 21.03 -17.41 -12.19
CA ALA A 258 21.84 -18.56 -12.59
C ALA A 258 22.82 -18.20 -13.72
N ALA A 259 22.39 -17.37 -14.67
CA ALA A 259 23.17 -17.02 -15.84
C ALA A 259 24.36 -16.09 -15.56
N ALA A 260 24.29 -15.22 -14.55
CA ALA A 260 25.25 -14.12 -14.42
C ALA A 260 25.73 -13.80 -12.99
N ALA A 261 25.07 -14.30 -11.94
CA ALA A 261 25.50 -14.01 -10.57
C ALA A 261 26.80 -14.74 -10.21
N PRO A 262 27.77 -14.08 -9.54
CA PRO A 262 29.03 -14.71 -9.14
C PRO A 262 28.83 -16.04 -8.38
N PRO A 263 29.63 -17.09 -8.61
CA PRO A 263 29.37 -18.44 -8.10
C PRO A 263 29.22 -18.57 -6.57
N HIS A 264 29.81 -17.65 -5.82
CA HIS A 264 29.76 -17.62 -4.36
C HIS A 264 28.60 -16.78 -3.79
N HIS A 265 27.80 -16.14 -4.66
CA HIS A 265 26.62 -15.37 -4.25
C HIS A 265 25.41 -16.28 -4.12
N HIS A 266 24.47 -15.93 -3.23
CA HIS A 266 23.21 -16.65 -3.05
C HIS A 266 22.00 -15.77 -3.37
N LEU A 267 20.87 -16.41 -3.67
CA LEU A 267 19.60 -15.75 -3.90
C LEU A 267 18.63 -16.09 -2.77
N VAL A 268 18.11 -15.07 -2.10
CA VAL A 268 17.16 -15.21 -0.99
C VAL A 268 15.78 -14.74 -1.46
N ILE A 269 14.87 -15.70 -1.61
CA ILE A 269 13.47 -15.46 -1.95
C ILE A 269 12.70 -15.20 -0.66
N LYS A 270 12.20 -13.97 -0.47
CA LYS A 270 11.43 -13.58 0.70
C LYS A 270 9.95 -13.52 0.37
N ALA A 271 9.18 -14.45 0.93
CA ALA A 271 7.73 -14.47 0.78
C ALA A 271 7.03 -13.38 1.61
N HIS A 272 5.88 -12.91 1.12
CA HIS A 272 5.06 -11.93 1.84
C HIS A 272 4.58 -12.51 3.19
N PRO A 273 4.56 -11.72 4.29
CA PRO A 273 4.12 -12.22 5.60
C PRO A 273 2.70 -12.77 5.61
N LEU A 274 1.82 -12.29 4.73
CA LEU A 274 0.44 -12.74 4.61
C LEU A 274 0.24 -13.82 3.54
N GLU A 275 1.32 -14.42 3.01
CA GLU A 275 1.23 -15.45 1.99
C GLU A 275 0.36 -16.63 2.47
N SER A 276 -0.69 -16.88 1.70
CA SER A 276 -1.77 -17.83 2.01
C SER A 276 -1.37 -19.28 1.74
N GLY A 277 -0.33 -19.51 0.93
CA GLY A 277 0.15 -20.84 0.58
C GLY A 277 -0.73 -21.57 -0.44
N GLN A 278 -1.60 -20.83 -1.14
CA GLN A 278 -2.41 -21.35 -2.24
C GLN A 278 -1.55 -21.86 -3.39
N VAL A 279 -0.53 -21.07 -3.76
CA VAL A 279 0.54 -21.51 -4.65
C VAL A 279 1.68 -22.08 -3.80
N PRO A 280 2.21 -23.28 -4.14
CA PRO A 280 3.31 -23.88 -3.41
C PRO A 280 4.65 -23.22 -3.78
N LEU A 281 4.77 -21.90 -3.56
CA LEU A 281 5.94 -21.07 -3.95
C LEU A 281 7.27 -21.69 -3.49
N ARG A 282 7.32 -22.27 -2.28
CA ARG A 282 8.53 -22.96 -1.79
C ARG A 282 8.94 -24.15 -2.67
N ARG A 283 7.96 -24.96 -3.11
CA ARG A 283 8.22 -26.10 -4.00
C ARG A 283 8.63 -25.60 -5.39
N GLU A 284 7.98 -24.54 -5.86
CA GLU A 284 8.27 -23.97 -7.16
C GLU A 284 9.66 -23.33 -7.23
N THR A 285 10.05 -22.56 -6.20
CA THR A 285 11.42 -22.07 -6.04
C THR A 285 12.43 -23.21 -6.05
N ALA A 286 12.17 -24.32 -5.34
CA ALA A 286 13.07 -25.47 -5.31
C ALA A 286 13.16 -26.16 -6.68
N ARG A 287 12.04 -26.32 -7.39
CA ARG A 287 11.97 -26.90 -8.73
C ARG A 287 12.76 -26.06 -9.73
N LEU A 288 12.55 -24.75 -9.75
CA LEU A 288 13.23 -23.80 -10.63
C LEU A 288 14.74 -23.73 -10.31
N ALA A 289 15.11 -23.72 -9.04
CA ALA A 289 16.52 -23.72 -8.63
C ALA A 289 17.25 -25.01 -9.03
N ALA A 290 16.57 -26.17 -8.94
CA ALA A 290 17.12 -27.45 -9.39
C ALA A 290 17.25 -27.50 -10.92
N ALA A 291 16.25 -27.03 -11.66
CA ALA A 291 16.27 -26.97 -13.12
C ALA A 291 17.41 -26.09 -13.66
N ASN A 292 17.79 -25.04 -12.92
CA ASN A 292 18.89 -24.14 -13.25
C ASN A 292 20.23 -24.53 -12.58
N GLY A 293 20.33 -25.68 -11.91
CA GLY A 293 21.58 -26.15 -11.29
C GLY A 293 22.08 -25.33 -10.10
N ILE A 294 21.26 -24.47 -9.50
CA ILE A 294 21.63 -23.55 -8.41
C ILE A 294 20.91 -23.83 -7.09
N ALA A 295 20.39 -25.05 -6.91
CA ALA A 295 19.66 -25.45 -5.69
C ALA A 295 20.42 -25.18 -4.37
N GLY A 296 21.75 -25.33 -4.37
CA GLY A 296 22.58 -25.04 -3.19
C GLY A 296 22.75 -23.54 -2.88
N ARG A 297 22.33 -22.66 -3.80
CA ARG A 297 22.51 -21.20 -3.73
C ARG A 297 21.20 -20.42 -3.62
N VAL A 298 20.05 -21.08 -3.62
CA VAL A 298 18.74 -20.44 -3.50
C VAL A 298 18.09 -20.77 -2.16
N HIS A 299 17.72 -19.74 -1.41
CA HIS A 299 17.11 -19.87 -0.09
C HIS A 299 15.70 -19.28 -0.09
N TYR A 300 14.73 -20.00 0.47
CA TYR A 300 13.36 -19.51 0.63
C TYR A 300 13.09 -19.15 2.09
N VAL A 301 12.70 -17.90 2.36
CA VAL A 301 12.37 -17.40 3.69
C VAL A 301 10.90 -17.03 3.78
N ARG A 302 10.18 -17.68 4.69
CA ARG A 302 8.77 -17.39 4.96
C ARG A 302 8.63 -16.23 5.94
N GLY A 303 8.33 -15.04 5.44
CA GLY A 303 8.08 -13.84 6.27
C GLY A 303 9.30 -13.38 7.08
N GLY A 304 9.07 -12.82 8.28
CA GLY A 304 10.12 -12.29 9.16
C GLY A 304 10.49 -10.83 8.91
N LYS A 305 11.23 -10.21 9.85
CA LYS A 305 11.64 -8.80 9.75
C LYS A 305 12.54 -8.61 8.52
N LEU A 306 12.09 -7.79 7.58
CA LEU A 306 12.83 -7.49 6.35
C LEU A 306 14.16 -6.80 6.65
N ALA A 307 14.18 -5.89 7.62
CA ALA A 307 15.36 -5.11 8.00
C ALA A 307 16.60 -5.97 8.30
N GLU A 308 16.44 -7.13 8.95
CA GLU A 308 17.56 -8.01 9.28
C GLU A 308 18.20 -8.65 8.03
N LEU A 309 17.38 -8.98 7.02
CA LEU A 309 17.88 -9.51 5.75
C LEU A 309 18.45 -8.41 4.85
N LEU A 310 17.99 -7.17 4.99
CA LEU A 310 18.52 -6.09 4.17
C LEU A 310 19.92 -5.64 4.59
N ASN A 311 20.32 -5.86 5.85
CA ASN A 311 21.59 -5.33 6.36
C ASN A 311 22.83 -5.82 5.60
N GLU A 312 22.78 -7.03 5.03
CA GLU A 312 23.92 -7.65 4.35
C GLU A 312 23.63 -7.99 2.87
N ALA A 313 22.46 -7.58 2.37
CA ALA A 313 22.07 -7.84 0.98
C ALA A 313 22.88 -6.98 0.00
N ARG A 314 23.32 -7.57 -1.11
CA ARG A 314 24.07 -6.91 -2.18
C ARG A 314 23.18 -6.16 -3.16
N SER A 315 22.03 -6.73 -3.50
CA SER A 315 21.00 -6.07 -4.28
C SER A 315 19.64 -6.71 -3.99
N ALA A 316 18.57 -6.07 -4.44
CA ALA A 316 17.23 -6.63 -4.38
C ALA A 316 16.48 -6.48 -5.71
N VAL A 317 15.51 -7.38 -5.91
CA VAL A 317 14.57 -7.37 -7.02
C VAL A 317 13.14 -7.47 -6.48
N THR A 318 12.20 -6.78 -7.12
CA THR A 318 10.77 -6.85 -6.76
C THR A 318 9.89 -6.51 -7.95
N VAL A 319 8.61 -6.87 -7.90
CA VAL A 319 7.65 -6.44 -8.92
C VAL A 319 7.28 -4.98 -8.69
N ASN A 320 6.55 -4.66 -7.62
CA ASN A 320 6.20 -3.29 -7.25
C ASN A 320 6.00 -3.13 -5.74
N SER A 321 6.71 -3.92 -4.92
CA SER A 321 6.52 -3.91 -3.47
C SER A 321 6.97 -2.60 -2.86
N THR A 322 6.16 -2.01 -1.97
CA THR A 322 6.59 -0.86 -1.15
C THR A 322 7.79 -1.20 -0.24
N ALA A 323 8.06 -2.48 -0.02
CA ALA A 323 9.29 -2.95 0.63
C ALA A 323 10.57 -2.52 -0.13
N GLY A 324 10.48 -2.26 -1.45
CA GLY A 324 11.57 -1.71 -2.25
C GLY A 324 12.08 -0.36 -1.70
N GLN A 325 11.22 0.45 -1.09
CA GLN A 325 11.65 1.69 -0.45
C GLN A 325 12.57 1.45 0.76
N GLN A 326 12.42 0.32 1.48
CA GLN A 326 13.35 -0.04 2.55
C GLN A 326 14.73 -0.46 2.00
N VAL A 327 14.77 -0.99 0.77
CA VAL A 327 16.01 -1.31 0.04
C VAL A 327 16.74 -0.01 -0.31
N LEU A 328 16.03 0.91 -0.96
CA LEU A 328 16.56 2.21 -1.40
C LEU A 328 17.04 3.07 -0.22
N TRP A 329 16.31 3.08 0.89
CA TRP A 329 16.72 3.79 2.12
C TRP A 329 18.08 3.33 2.65
N ARG A 330 18.46 2.08 2.38
CA ARG A 330 19.74 1.50 2.78
C ARG A 330 20.84 1.67 1.72
N GLY A 331 20.53 2.33 0.61
CA GLY A 331 21.46 2.50 -0.52
C GLY A 331 21.76 1.18 -1.24
N ILE A 332 20.89 0.17 -1.10
CA ILE A 332 21.05 -1.12 -1.76
C ILE A 332 20.50 -1.01 -3.18
N PRO A 333 21.23 -1.47 -4.22
CA PRO A 333 20.72 -1.52 -5.58
C PRO A 333 19.39 -2.28 -5.68
N LEU A 334 18.41 -1.68 -6.36
CA LEU A 334 17.08 -2.24 -6.55
C LEU A 334 16.76 -2.31 -8.04
N LYS A 335 16.26 -3.46 -8.49
CA LYS A 335 15.58 -3.58 -9.79
C LYS A 335 14.10 -3.85 -9.58
N VAL A 336 13.27 -3.11 -10.31
CA VAL A 336 11.82 -3.21 -10.27
C VAL A 336 11.34 -3.70 -11.65
N PHE A 337 10.28 -4.52 -11.68
CA PHE A 337 9.74 -5.06 -12.93
C PHE A 337 8.33 -4.55 -13.25
N GLY A 338 7.57 -4.15 -12.23
CA GLY A 338 6.25 -3.55 -12.37
C GLY A 338 6.30 -2.04 -12.17
N ARG A 339 5.16 -1.38 -12.38
CA ARG A 339 5.05 0.06 -12.15
C ARG A 339 4.99 0.36 -10.65
N ALA A 340 5.87 1.22 -10.17
CA ALA A 340 5.88 1.70 -8.80
C ALA A 340 6.16 3.20 -8.73
N VAL A 341 5.59 3.90 -7.74
CA VAL A 341 5.78 5.35 -7.57
C VAL A 341 7.22 5.78 -7.28
N TYR A 342 8.07 4.83 -6.88
CA TYR A 342 9.49 5.04 -6.62
C TYR A 342 10.36 4.54 -7.78
N ASP A 343 9.78 4.10 -8.89
CA ASP A 343 10.53 3.68 -10.07
C ASP A 343 11.07 4.93 -10.79
N LYS A 344 12.29 5.32 -10.41
CA LYS A 344 12.98 6.52 -10.90
C LYS A 344 14.41 6.15 -11.32
N PRO A 345 14.88 6.63 -12.49
CA PRO A 345 16.15 6.19 -13.07
C PRO A 345 17.38 6.53 -12.21
N GLU A 346 17.28 7.52 -11.32
CA GLU A 346 18.37 7.94 -10.44
C GLU A 346 18.70 6.88 -9.37
N PHE A 347 17.72 6.07 -8.96
CA PHE A 347 17.91 5.13 -7.85
C PHE A 347 17.27 3.75 -8.04
N VAL A 348 16.57 3.50 -9.14
CA VAL A 348 16.15 2.16 -9.57
C VAL A 348 16.94 1.78 -10.82
N SER A 349 17.49 0.56 -10.81
CA SER A 349 18.35 0.08 -11.89
C SER A 349 17.55 -0.37 -13.12
N GLU A 350 17.85 0.25 -14.25
CA GLU A 350 17.35 -0.15 -15.57
C GLU A 350 18.19 -1.28 -16.20
N GLN A 351 19.31 -1.69 -15.55
CA GLN A 351 20.20 -2.73 -16.09
C GLN A 351 19.43 -4.01 -16.43
N PRO A 352 19.77 -4.68 -17.55
CA PRO A 352 19.30 -6.04 -17.81
C PRO A 352 19.58 -6.95 -16.61
N LEU A 353 18.68 -7.90 -16.34
CA LEU A 353 18.73 -8.70 -15.11
C LEU A 353 20.07 -9.42 -14.89
N ARG A 354 20.68 -9.91 -15.98
CA ARG A 354 21.99 -10.57 -15.96
C ARG A 354 23.09 -9.61 -15.50
N GLU A 355 23.15 -8.41 -16.09
CA GLU A 355 24.10 -7.37 -15.71
C GLU A 355 23.88 -6.89 -14.28
N PHE A 356 22.62 -6.76 -13.86
CA PHE A 356 22.26 -6.39 -12.50
C PHE A 356 22.78 -7.40 -11.47
N PHE A 357 22.66 -8.71 -11.72
CA PHE A 357 23.19 -9.72 -10.80
C PHE A 357 24.71 -9.86 -10.84
N ALA A 358 25.34 -9.60 -11.98
CA ALA A 358 26.79 -9.58 -12.12
C ALA A 358 27.42 -8.38 -11.40
N ALA A 359 26.90 -7.17 -11.65
CA ALA A 359 27.45 -5.92 -11.14
C ALA A 359 26.36 -4.82 -11.06
N ALA A 360 25.54 -4.87 -10.01
CA ALA A 360 24.50 -3.87 -9.78
C ALA A 360 25.09 -2.46 -9.55
N ALA A 361 24.61 -1.47 -10.31
CA ALA A 361 24.93 -0.07 -10.11
C ALA A 361 24.37 0.43 -8.77
N ARG A 362 25.13 1.31 -8.10
CA ARG A 362 24.68 1.90 -6.83
C ARG A 362 23.60 2.96 -7.09
N PRO A 363 22.53 3.00 -6.30
CA PRO A 363 21.50 4.02 -6.43
C PRO A 363 22.04 5.39 -5.97
N ASP A 364 21.54 6.48 -6.57
CA ASP A 364 21.78 7.82 -6.04
C ASP A 364 21.01 8.02 -4.73
N ALA A 365 21.74 7.90 -3.63
CA ALA A 365 21.19 8.05 -2.29
C ALA A 365 20.75 9.49 -1.97
N ARG A 366 21.24 10.51 -2.68
CA ARG A 366 20.79 11.90 -2.51
C ARG A 366 19.44 12.09 -3.20
N ALA A 367 19.34 11.68 -4.47
CA ALA A 367 18.09 11.69 -5.22
C ALA A 367 16.96 10.95 -4.47
N TYR A 368 17.25 9.77 -3.91
CA TYR A 368 16.27 9.03 -3.12
C TYR A 368 15.85 9.77 -1.82
N LYS A 369 16.76 10.47 -1.15
CA LYS A 369 16.43 11.26 0.04
C LYS A 369 15.52 12.44 -0.30
N ASP A 370 15.77 13.11 -1.42
CA ASP A 370 14.94 14.21 -1.91
C ASP A 370 13.55 13.69 -2.30
N TYR A 371 13.47 12.61 -3.07
CA TYR A 371 12.20 11.91 -3.35
C TYR A 371 11.43 11.60 -2.06
N ARG A 372 12.11 11.01 -1.07
CA ARG A 372 11.50 10.65 0.23
C ARG A 372 11.00 11.90 0.98
N ARG A 373 11.78 12.99 0.98
CA ARG A 373 11.38 14.27 1.59
C ARG A 373 10.17 14.84 0.87
N PHE A 374 10.15 14.82 -0.46
CA PHE A 374 9.02 15.28 -1.26
C PHE A 374 7.75 14.53 -0.88
N LEU A 375 7.79 13.20 -0.77
CA LEU A 375 6.64 12.41 -0.31
C LEU A 375 6.16 12.81 1.09
N LEU A 376 7.09 13.05 2.01
CA LEU A 376 6.80 13.50 3.38
C LEU A 376 6.14 14.87 3.46
N GLU A 377 6.49 15.77 2.54
CA GLU A 377 5.96 17.13 2.46
C GLU A 377 4.70 17.25 1.60
N THR A 378 4.24 16.16 0.98
CA THR A 378 3.09 16.16 0.06
C THR A 378 2.04 15.13 0.48
N SER A 379 2.19 13.87 0.10
CA SER A 379 1.12 12.85 0.20
C SER A 379 1.23 11.92 1.40
N GLN A 380 2.38 11.87 2.09
CA GLN A 380 2.57 10.99 3.24
C GLN A 380 2.22 11.73 4.54
N VAL A 381 1.06 11.40 5.09
CA VAL A 381 0.52 12.03 6.30
C VAL A 381 0.79 11.14 7.52
N PRO A 382 1.34 11.67 8.62
CA PRO A 382 1.68 10.85 9.78
C PRO A 382 0.42 10.36 10.50
N GLY A 383 0.38 9.08 10.85
CA GLY A 383 -0.72 8.47 11.60
C GLY A 383 -1.08 7.09 11.09
N GLY A 384 -2.33 6.69 11.28
CA GLY A 384 -2.82 5.39 10.82
C GLY A 384 -4.30 5.19 11.07
N PHE A 385 -4.91 4.25 10.34
CA PHE A 385 -6.36 4.02 10.38
C PHE A 385 -6.85 3.28 11.64
N TYR A 386 -6.00 2.44 12.23
CA TYR A 386 -6.44 1.43 13.19
C TYR A 386 -6.25 1.81 14.66
N SER A 387 -5.15 2.49 15.03
CA SER A 387 -4.91 2.86 16.42
C SER A 387 -5.62 4.19 16.76
N SER A 388 -6.15 4.31 17.98
CA SER A 388 -6.78 5.57 18.42
C SER A 388 -5.81 6.77 18.39
N LYS A 389 -4.54 6.57 18.75
CA LYS A 389 -3.49 7.59 18.65
C LYS A 389 -3.19 7.93 17.18
N GLY A 390 -3.02 6.92 16.33
CA GLY A 390 -2.73 7.10 14.90
C GLY A 390 -3.86 7.82 14.16
N ARG A 391 -5.13 7.48 14.45
CA ARG A 391 -6.28 8.17 13.85
C ARG A 391 -6.34 9.64 14.25
N ARG A 392 -6.15 9.93 15.54
CA ARG A 392 -6.18 11.33 16.03
C ARG A 392 -5.08 12.16 15.39
N GLN A 393 -3.88 11.59 15.21
CA GLN A 393 -2.78 12.28 14.55
C GLN A 393 -3.09 12.54 13.07
N LEU A 394 -3.57 11.54 12.34
CA LEU A 394 -3.93 11.65 10.92
C LEU A 394 -5.03 12.70 10.69
N LEU A 395 -6.09 12.64 11.50
CA LEU A 395 -7.26 13.51 11.38
C LEU A 395 -6.94 14.99 11.61
N ARG A 396 -5.91 15.32 12.40
CA ARG A 396 -5.48 16.70 12.64
C ARG A 396 -4.92 17.40 11.40
N LEU A 397 -4.37 16.63 10.46
CA LEU A 397 -3.74 17.17 9.27
C LEU A 397 -4.62 16.98 8.03
N VAL A 398 -5.21 15.79 7.88
CA VAL A 398 -5.84 15.44 6.60
C VAL A 398 -7.15 16.19 6.34
N VAL A 399 -7.82 16.69 7.38
CA VAL A 399 -9.05 17.49 7.21
C VAL A 399 -8.75 18.78 6.46
N ASP A 400 -7.70 19.50 6.85
CA ASP A 400 -7.29 20.73 6.16
C ASP A 400 -6.79 20.43 4.74
N MET A 401 -6.09 19.29 4.54
CA MET A 401 -5.65 18.86 3.20
C MET A 401 -6.81 18.51 2.25
N ILE A 402 -7.91 17.97 2.79
CA ILE A 402 -9.14 17.72 2.02
C ILE A 402 -9.86 19.03 1.71
N LEU A 403 -9.89 19.96 2.67
CA LEU A 403 -10.59 21.23 2.54
C LEU A 403 -9.84 22.25 1.67
N SER A 404 -8.52 22.13 1.56
CA SER A 404 -7.67 22.96 0.71
C SER A 404 -8.17 22.99 -0.74
N PRO A 405 -8.14 24.14 -1.44
CA PRO A 405 -8.39 24.18 -2.87
C PRO A 405 -7.31 23.40 -3.66
N ASP A 406 -6.07 23.47 -3.21
CA ASP A 406 -4.90 22.96 -3.93
C ASP A 406 -4.66 21.47 -3.64
N ASP A 407 -4.23 20.73 -4.66
CA ASP A 407 -3.72 19.37 -4.49
C ASP A 407 -2.45 19.37 -3.63
N PRO A 408 -2.16 18.33 -2.82
CA PRO A 408 -0.98 18.33 -1.95
C PRO A 408 0.36 18.55 -2.68
N TYR A 409 0.48 18.14 -3.95
CA TYR A 409 1.69 18.41 -4.74
C TYR A 409 1.77 19.86 -5.19
N ASP A 410 0.64 20.43 -5.61
CA ASP A 410 0.57 21.82 -6.09
C ASP A 410 0.68 22.81 -4.93
N ALA A 411 0.12 22.48 -3.76
CA ALA A 411 0.22 23.26 -2.53
C ALA A 411 1.67 23.43 -2.03
N LEU A 412 2.51 22.40 -2.24
CA LEU A 412 3.94 22.51 -1.95
C LEU A 412 4.62 23.47 -2.93
N LYS A 413 4.31 23.37 -4.23
CA LYS A 413 4.88 24.25 -5.28
C LYS A 413 4.48 25.71 -5.11
N SER A 414 3.26 25.98 -4.64
CA SER A 414 2.76 27.35 -4.43
C SER A 414 3.12 27.94 -3.07
N GLY A 415 3.74 27.16 -2.17
CA GLY A 415 4.02 27.58 -0.79
C GLY A 415 2.75 27.75 0.07
N THR A 416 1.57 27.30 -0.40
CA THR A 416 0.31 27.37 0.34
C THR A 416 0.10 26.17 1.28
N ALA A 417 1.03 25.20 1.25
CA ALA A 417 1.03 24.07 2.16
C ALA A 417 1.08 24.53 3.63
N ALA A 418 0.06 24.15 4.41
CA ALA A 418 0.01 24.46 5.83
C ALA A 418 1.24 23.87 6.58
N PRO A 419 1.81 24.58 7.57
CA PRO A 419 2.97 24.10 8.32
C PRO A 419 2.69 22.74 8.97
N ARG A 420 3.46 21.71 8.61
CA ARG A 420 3.31 20.36 9.16
C ARG A 420 3.99 20.26 10.54
N GLN A 421 3.52 21.02 11.53
CA GLN A 421 4.04 20.93 12.90
C GLN A 421 3.74 19.55 13.50
N GLN A 422 4.74 18.66 13.53
CA GLN A 422 4.70 17.49 14.38
C GLN A 422 5.04 17.91 15.81
N LEU A 423 4.01 18.19 16.61
CA LEU A 423 4.18 18.40 18.05
C LEU A 423 4.76 17.12 18.67
N ARG A 424 5.98 17.22 19.20
CA ARG A 424 6.58 16.21 20.07
C ARG A 424 5.67 16.01 21.27
N LEU A 425 5.03 14.84 21.39
CA LEU A 425 4.55 14.38 22.68
C LEU A 425 5.79 14.04 23.50
N VAL A 426 6.26 15.01 24.28
CA VAL A 426 7.20 14.79 25.37
C VAL A 426 6.52 13.81 26.33
N GLN A 427 7.04 12.60 26.44
CA GLN A 427 6.83 11.72 27.57
C GLN A 427 8.17 11.16 28.01
#